data_AF-A0A661ZIV7-F1
#
_entry.id   AF-A0A661ZIV7-F1
#
_cell.length_a   1.000
_cell.length_b   1.000
_cell.length_c   1.000
_cell.angle_alpha   90.00
_cell.angle_beta   90.00
_cell.angle_gamma   90.00
#
_symmetry.space_group_name_H-M   'P 1'
#
loop_
_entity.id
_entity.type
_entity.pdbx_description
1 polymer ?
#
loop_
_entity_poly.entity_id
_entity_poly.type
_entity_poly.pdbx_seq_one_letter_code
_entity_poly.pdbx_strand_id
1 'polypeptide(L)'
;MNCPVKTECSKARYGKAIQRSEYQELVDNNKKRITENKTYYKQRQAIVEHPYGTIKRQWGFNYIITKKYKKRAEADVGLIFTAYNLRRLIHLLGAETLGAYLNDLISLYLLCLGNIRLKISRFKQDLIFNNFIPQFKK
;
A
#
# COMPACT_ATOMS: atom_id res chain seq x y z
N MET A 1 8.59 47.89 35.55
CA MET A 1 9.72 46.98 35.23
C MET A 1 9.71 45.66 36.01
N ASN A 2 8.81 45.42 36.99
CA ASN A 2 8.76 44.15 37.71
C ASN A 2 7.66 43.25 37.16
N CYS A 3 8.00 42.41 36.19
CA CYS A 3 7.16 41.26 35.82
C CYS A 3 7.68 40.04 36.61
N PRO A 4 6.88 39.42 37.49
CA PRO A 4 7.32 38.31 38.34
C PRO A 4 7.68 37.04 37.56
N VAL A 5 7.17 36.89 36.34
CA VAL A 5 7.43 35.75 35.44
C VAL A 5 8.48 36.05 34.36
N LYS A 6 9.21 37.16 34.49
CA LYS A 6 10.25 37.56 33.51
C LYS A 6 11.34 36.50 33.35
N THR A 7 11.59 35.71 34.38
CA THR A 7 12.51 34.56 34.35
C THR A 7 12.05 33.44 33.42
N GLU A 8 10.74 33.31 33.19
CA GLU A 8 10.13 32.29 32.31
C GLU A 8 9.96 32.77 30.87
N CYS A 9 10.13 34.07 30.61
CA CYS A 9 10.02 34.63 29.26
C CYS A 9 11.16 34.16 28.35
N SER A 10 10.85 33.99 27.06
CA SER A 10 11.87 33.74 26.04
C SER A 10 12.88 34.89 25.98
N LYS A 11 14.18 34.58 25.88
CA LYS A 11 15.28 35.56 25.77
C LYS A 11 15.28 36.38 24.46
N ALA A 12 14.30 36.17 23.58
CA ALA A 12 14.24 36.84 22.27
C ALA A 12 13.85 38.32 22.44
N ARG A 13 14.72 39.22 21.96
CA ARG A 13 14.57 40.69 22.07
C ARG A 13 13.28 41.24 21.44
N TYR A 14 12.79 40.59 20.38
CA TYR A 14 11.60 40.99 19.62
C TYR A 14 10.42 40.00 19.78
N GLY A 15 10.46 39.16 20.83
CA GLY A 15 9.52 38.06 21.01
C GLY A 15 9.89 36.82 20.20
N LYS A 16 9.32 35.67 20.58
CA LYS A 16 9.49 34.41 19.88
C LYS A 16 8.48 34.35 18.73
N ALA A 17 8.95 34.30 17.48
CA ALA A 17 8.08 33.98 16.35
C ALA A 17 7.60 32.54 16.49
N ILE A 18 6.29 32.35 16.67
CA ILE A 18 5.65 31.03 16.70
C ILE A 18 4.90 30.88 15.39
N GLN A 19 5.40 30.01 14.51
CA GLN A 19 4.67 29.58 13.33
C GLN A 19 3.93 28.28 13.68
N ARG A 20 2.61 28.28 13.48
CA ARG A 20 1.79 27.07 13.53
C ARG A 20 1.14 26.89 12.17
N SER A 21 1.27 25.70 11.59
CA SER A 21 0.53 25.34 10.39
C SER A 21 -0.92 24.96 10.76
N GLU A 22 -1.80 24.98 9.76
CA GLU A 22 -3.17 24.46 9.89
C GLU A 22 -3.21 22.98 10.35
N TYR A 23 -2.16 22.22 10.07
CA TYR A 23 -2.04 20.81 10.44
C TYR A 23 -1.26 20.56 11.75
N GLN A 24 -0.93 21.61 12.52
CA GLN A 24 -0.10 21.46 13.72
C GLN A 24 -0.72 20.48 14.73
N GLU A 25 -2.05 20.48 14.85
CA GLU A 25 -2.76 19.53 15.71
C GLU A 25 -2.52 18.07 15.30
N LEU A 26 -2.50 17.77 14.00
CA LEU A 26 -2.23 16.42 13.50
C LEU A 26 -0.79 15.98 13.83
N VAL A 27 0.16 16.90 13.76
CA VAL A 27 1.57 16.67 14.11
C VAL A 27 1.70 16.39 15.61
N ASP A 28 1.05 17.20 16.45
CA ASP A 28 1.09 17.05 17.90
C ASP A 28 0.44 15.72 18.34
N ASN A 29 -0.70 15.36 17.74
CA ASN A 29 -1.36 14.08 17.95
C ASN A 29 -0.49 12.89 17.50
N ASN A 30 0.21 13.01 16.37
CA ASN A 30 1.15 11.99 15.93
C ASN A 30 2.33 11.84 16.90
N LYS A 31 2.89 12.96 17.36
CA LYS A 31 3.98 12.98 18.34
C LYS A 31 3.59 12.31 19.64
N LYS A 32 2.35 12.53 20.11
CA LYS A 32 1.80 11.84 21.29
C LYS A 32 1.77 10.32 21.07
N ARG A 33 1.22 9.84 19.94
CA ARG A 33 1.17 8.41 19.58
C ARG A 33 2.56 7.76 19.50
N ILE A 34 3.54 8.46 18.91
CA ILE A 34 4.92 7.98 18.83
C ILE A 34 5.54 7.88 20.24
N THR A 35 5.28 8.87 21.09
CA THR A 35 5.84 8.93 22.44
C THR A 35 5.28 7.84 23.34
N GLU A 36 3.99 7.52 23.18
CA GLU A 36 3.32 6.43 23.89
C GLU A 36 3.79 5.05 23.41
N ASN A 37 4.08 4.88 22.11
CA ASN A 37 4.41 3.59 21.50
C ASN A 37 5.83 3.52 20.89
N LYS A 38 6.85 4.00 21.62
CA LYS A 38 8.22 4.16 21.09
C LYS A 38 8.82 2.87 20.52
N THR A 39 8.64 1.74 21.19
CA THR A 39 9.21 0.44 20.78
C THR A 39 8.65 -0.01 19.44
N TYR A 40 7.34 0.07 19.27
CA TYR A 40 6.64 -0.25 18.03
C TYR A 40 7.11 0.62 16.86
N TYR A 41 7.25 1.93 17.06
CA TYR A 41 7.74 2.83 16.01
C TYR A 41 9.20 2.56 15.64
N LYS A 42 10.07 2.23 16.60
CA LYS A 42 11.46 1.81 16.31
C LYS A 42 11.51 0.51 15.50
N GLN A 43 10.69 -0.48 15.83
CA GLN A 43 10.61 -1.73 15.07
C GLN A 43 10.14 -1.49 13.64
N ARG A 44 9.08 -0.69 13.45
CA ARG A 44 8.60 -0.31 12.11
C ARG A 44 9.66 0.41 11.29
N GLN A 45 10.39 1.34 11.92
CA GLN A 45 11.49 2.03 11.26
C GLN A 45 12.54 1.02 10.77
N ALA A 46 12.99 0.10 11.62
CA ALA A 46 13.96 -0.92 11.24
C ALA A 46 13.45 -1.82 10.08
N ILE A 47 12.18 -2.22 10.12
CA ILE A 47 11.55 -3.05 9.08
C ILE A 47 11.49 -2.34 7.73
N VAL A 48 11.29 -1.02 7.74
CA VAL A 48 11.06 -0.22 6.53
C VAL A 48 12.37 0.33 5.95
N GLU A 49 13.27 0.82 6.79
CA GLU A 49 14.54 1.41 6.36
C GLU A 49 15.44 0.40 5.65
N HIS A 50 15.41 -0.88 6.05
CA HIS A 50 16.21 -1.91 5.41
C HIS A 50 15.82 -2.14 3.93
N PRO A 51 14.54 -2.42 3.57
CA PRO A 51 14.07 -2.47 2.18
C PRO A 51 14.43 -1.23 1.36
N TYR A 52 14.19 -0.03 1.91
CA TYR A 52 14.54 1.21 1.20
C TYR A 52 16.04 1.34 0.98
N GLY A 53 16.85 0.93 1.96
CA GLY A 53 18.30 0.89 1.86
C GLY A 53 18.77 -0.06 0.76
N THR A 54 18.23 -1.28 0.70
CA THR A 54 18.54 -2.24 -0.36
C THR A 54 18.17 -1.70 -1.74
N ILE A 55 16.94 -1.20 -1.90
CA ILE A 55 16.46 -0.72 -3.21
C ILE A 55 17.29 0.48 -3.70
N LYS A 56 17.59 1.43 -2.83
CA LYS A 56 18.37 2.62 -3.23
C LYS A 56 19.85 2.33 -3.40
N ARG A 57 20.48 1.68 -2.40
CA ARG A 57 21.94 1.51 -2.35
C ARG A 57 22.44 0.26 -3.08
N GLN A 58 21.81 -0.89 -2.87
CA GLN A 58 22.26 -2.15 -3.47
C GLN A 58 21.75 -2.30 -4.90
N TRP A 59 20.51 -1.90 -5.18
CA TRP A 59 19.92 -2.00 -6.53
C TRP A 59 20.13 -0.73 -7.37
N GLY A 60 20.64 0.35 -6.78
CA GLY A 60 20.94 1.59 -7.49
C GLY A 60 19.72 2.41 -7.91
N PHE A 61 18.52 2.13 -7.35
CA PHE A 61 17.29 2.88 -7.66
C PHE A 61 17.27 4.24 -6.93
N ASN A 62 18.14 5.15 -7.37
CA ASN A 62 18.31 6.47 -6.75
C ASN A 62 17.40 7.54 -7.34
N TYR A 63 16.99 7.39 -8.60
CA TYR A 63 16.13 8.34 -9.29
C TYR A 63 15.19 7.65 -10.25
N ILE A 64 14.03 8.27 -10.45
CA ILE A 64 13.03 7.83 -11.42
C ILE A 64 13.43 8.36 -12.80
N ILE A 65 13.62 7.44 -13.74
CA ILE A 65 14.05 7.75 -15.10
C ILE A 65 12.88 8.36 -15.88
N THR A 66 11.66 7.82 -15.69
CA THR A 66 10.51 8.27 -16.47
C THR A 66 10.11 9.70 -16.15
N LYS A 67 10.03 10.53 -17.20
CA LYS A 67 9.61 11.93 -17.14
C LYS A 67 8.15 12.08 -17.58
N LYS A 68 7.59 13.29 -17.38
CA LYS A 68 6.25 13.76 -17.80
C LYS A 68 5.17 13.78 -16.71
N TYR A 69 4.64 12.63 -16.29
CA TYR A 69 3.48 12.57 -15.39
C TYR A 69 3.71 11.66 -14.18
N LYS A 70 3.10 12.02 -13.03
CA LYS A 70 3.17 11.27 -11.77
C LYS A 70 2.81 9.78 -11.95
N LYS A 71 1.76 9.48 -12.73
CA LYS A 71 1.31 8.11 -13.00
C LYS A 71 2.41 7.21 -13.58
N ARG A 72 3.30 7.77 -14.40
CA ARG A 72 4.41 6.99 -14.99
C ARG A 72 5.53 6.76 -13.97
N ALA A 73 5.85 7.78 -13.18
CA ALA A 73 6.79 7.65 -12.08
C ALA A 73 6.31 6.65 -11.01
N GLU A 74 5.00 6.61 -10.73
CA GLU A 74 4.37 5.63 -9.85
C GLU A 74 4.52 4.19 -10.38
N ALA A 75 4.46 3.99 -11.70
CA ALA A 75 4.68 2.67 -12.29
C ALA A 75 6.12 2.16 -12.07
N ASP A 76 7.13 3.01 -12.27
CA ASP A 76 8.54 2.66 -12.04
C ASP A 76 8.79 2.26 -10.57
N VAL A 77 8.27 3.07 -9.64
CA VAL A 77 8.39 2.81 -8.20
C VAL A 77 7.56 1.58 -7.78
N GLY A 78 6.37 1.41 -8.35
CA GLY A 78 5.53 0.24 -8.09
C GLY A 78 6.20 -1.05 -8.55
N LEU A 79 6.87 -1.03 -9.71
CA LEU A 79 7.60 -2.17 -10.24
C LEU A 79 8.76 -2.55 -9.33
N ILE A 80 9.59 -1.59 -8.90
CA ILE A 80 10.75 -1.90 -8.05
C ILE A 80 10.34 -2.46 -6.69
N PHE A 81 9.26 -1.94 -6.09
CA PHE A 81 8.73 -2.45 -4.82
C PHE A 81 8.12 -3.84 -4.98
N THR A 82 7.39 -4.08 -6.08
CA THR A 82 6.84 -5.40 -6.38
C THR A 82 7.95 -6.43 -6.56
N ALA A 83 9.00 -6.09 -7.31
CA ALA A 83 10.15 -6.96 -7.51
C ALA A 83 10.89 -7.26 -6.20
N TYR A 84 11.11 -6.26 -5.34
CA TYR A 84 11.71 -6.47 -4.02
C TYR A 84 10.87 -7.39 -3.15
N ASN A 85 9.55 -7.14 -3.08
CA ASN A 85 8.64 -7.96 -2.30
C ASN A 85 8.59 -9.40 -2.79
N LEU A 86 8.56 -9.62 -4.11
CA LEU A 86 8.59 -10.97 -4.70
C LEU A 86 9.90 -11.69 -4.35
N ARG A 87 11.04 -11.03 -4.52
CA ARG A 87 12.36 -11.61 -4.16
C ARG A 87 12.41 -11.97 -2.67
N ARG A 88 11.92 -11.08 -1.81
CA ARG A 88 11.86 -11.31 -0.36
C ARG A 88 10.94 -12.48 -0.01
N LEU A 89 9.80 -12.60 -0.69
CA LEU A 89 8.84 -13.68 -0.47
C LEU A 89 9.43 -15.05 -0.85
N ILE A 90 10.11 -15.13 -2.00
CA ILE A 90 10.82 -16.34 -2.43
C ILE A 90 11.89 -16.73 -1.41
N HIS A 91 12.64 -15.75 -0.89
CA HIS A 91 13.68 -16.00 0.11
C HIS A 91 13.11 -16.45 1.47
N LEU A 92 11.95 -15.94 1.88
CA LEU A 92 11.34 -16.27 3.18
C LEU A 92 10.63 -17.62 3.18
N LEU A 93 9.90 -17.93 2.10
CA LEU A 93 9.09 -19.14 2.02
C LEU A 93 9.86 -20.30 1.39
N GLY A 94 10.70 -20.00 0.40
CA GLY A 94 11.28 -20.99 -0.51
C GLY A 94 10.52 -21.02 -1.85
N ALA A 95 11.23 -21.41 -2.91
CA ALA A 95 10.65 -21.48 -4.25
C ALA A 95 9.63 -22.62 -4.39
N GLU A 96 9.87 -23.75 -3.73
CA GLU A 96 9.01 -24.93 -3.82
C GLU A 96 7.65 -24.71 -3.14
N THR A 97 7.65 -24.19 -1.92
CA THR A 97 6.42 -23.87 -1.18
C THR A 97 5.60 -22.80 -1.90
N LEU A 98 6.26 -21.80 -2.49
CA LEU A 98 5.59 -20.80 -3.30
C LEU A 98 4.98 -21.41 -4.56
N GLY A 99 5.71 -22.29 -5.25
CA GLY A 99 5.23 -23.01 -6.42
C GLY A 99 3.99 -23.85 -6.11
N ALA A 100 4.01 -24.61 -5.01
CA ALA A 100 2.87 -25.40 -4.57
C ALA A 100 1.63 -24.52 -4.33
N TYR A 101 1.77 -23.43 -3.56
CA TYR A 101 0.69 -22.50 -3.29
C TYR A 101 0.11 -21.86 -4.57
N LEU A 102 0.98 -21.51 -5.53
CA LEU A 102 0.55 -20.96 -6.82
C LEU A 102 -0.21 -21.99 -7.65
N ASN A 103 0.19 -23.26 -7.64
CA ASN A 103 -0.52 -24.33 -8.33
C ASN A 103 -1.92 -24.55 -7.76
N ASP A 104 -2.06 -24.53 -6.43
CA ASP A 104 -3.35 -24.65 -5.76
C ASP A 104 -4.27 -23.46 -6.10
N LEU A 105 -3.71 -22.24 -6.10
CA LEU A 105 -4.42 -21.03 -6.51
C LEU A 105 -4.90 -21.09 -7.97
N ILE A 106 -4.03 -21.51 -8.89
CA ILE A 106 -4.37 -21.66 -10.31
C ILE A 106 -5.49 -22.68 -10.46
N SER A 107 -5.41 -23.80 -9.74
CA SER A 107 -6.43 -24.86 -9.78
C SER A 107 -7.79 -24.34 -9.32
N LEU A 108 -7.83 -23.60 -8.20
CA LEU A 108 -9.04 -22.95 -7.69
C LEU A 108 -9.58 -21.91 -8.69
N TYR A 109 -8.70 -21.10 -9.27
CA TYR A 109 -9.07 -20.09 -10.25
C TYR A 109 -9.69 -20.70 -11.52
N LEU A 110 -9.08 -21.76 -12.05
CA LEU A 110 -9.60 -22.50 -13.21
C LEU A 110 -10.96 -23.15 -12.90
N LEU A 111 -11.14 -23.70 -11.69
CA LEU A 111 -12.41 -24.24 -11.24
C LEU A 111 -13.49 -23.15 -11.17
N CYS A 112 -13.17 -21.99 -10.61
CA CYS A 112 -14.07 -20.84 -10.57
C CYS A 112 -14.46 -20.37 -11.98
N LEU A 113 -13.49 -20.23 -12.89
CA LEU A 113 -13.75 -19.87 -14.28
C LEU A 113 -14.63 -20.90 -14.99
N GLY A 114 -14.38 -22.19 -14.76
CA GLY A 114 -15.21 -23.28 -15.27
C GLY A 114 -16.66 -23.18 -14.81
N ASN A 115 -16.88 -22.96 -13.51
CA ASN A 115 -18.21 -22.77 -12.94
C ASN A 115 -18.93 -21.53 -13.50
N ILE A 116 -18.22 -20.42 -13.64
CA ILE A 116 -18.76 -19.20 -14.27
C ILE A 116 -19.16 -19.49 -15.72
N ARG A 117 -18.30 -20.17 -16.48
CA ARG A 117 -18.57 -20.56 -17.87
C ARG A 117 -19.80 -21.45 -17.98
N LEU A 118 -19.95 -22.45 -17.11
CA LEU A 118 -21.11 -23.35 -17.07
C LEU A 118 -22.40 -22.60 -16.71
N LYS A 119 -22.33 -21.64 -15.79
CA LYS A 119 -23.48 -20.81 -15.42
C LYS A 119 -23.90 -19.91 -16.58
N ILE A 120 -22.95 -19.33 -17.30
CA ILE A 120 -23.21 -18.54 -18.51
C ILE A 120 -23.80 -19.42 -19.63
N SER A 121 -23.31 -20.64 -19.83
CA SER A 121 -23.85 -21.54 -20.87
C SER A 121 -25.27 -21.97 -20.56
N ARG A 122 -25.57 -22.32 -19.29
CA ARG A 122 -26.94 -22.61 -18.84
C ARG A 122 -27.87 -21.42 -19.04
N PHE A 123 -27.44 -20.23 -18.63
CA PHE A 123 -28.22 -19.00 -18.84
C PHE A 123 -28.49 -18.73 -20.33
N LYS A 124 -27.51 -18.92 -21.22
CA LYS A 124 -27.71 -18.81 -22.67
C LYS A 124 -28.70 -19.87 -23.19
N GLN A 125 -28.62 -21.09 -22.70
CA GLN A 125 -29.51 -22.18 -23.09
C GLN A 125 -30.95 -21.92 -22.64
N ASP A 126 -31.14 -21.42 -21.41
CA ASP A 126 -32.44 -20.99 -20.88
C ASP A 126 -32.99 -19.80 -21.68
N LEU A 127 -32.14 -18.85 -22.10
CA LEU A 127 -32.53 -17.72 -22.96
C LEU A 127 -32.98 -18.19 -24.35
N ILE A 128 -32.25 -19.14 -24.96
CA ILE A 128 -32.61 -19.75 -26.24
C ILE A 128 -33.94 -20.51 -26.09
N PHE A 129 -34.11 -21.31 -25.03
CA PHE A 129 -35.33 -22.07 -24.79
C PHE A 129 -36.54 -21.17 -24.54
N ASN A 130 -36.41 -20.10 -23.75
CA ASN A 130 -37.47 -19.12 -23.52
C ASN A 130 -37.82 -18.31 -24.77
N ASN A 131 -36.85 -18.07 -25.67
CA ASN A 131 -37.12 -17.43 -26.97
C ASN A 131 -37.71 -18.40 -28.01
N PHE A 132 -37.54 -19.71 -27.82
CA PHE A 132 -38.08 -20.76 -28.70
C PHE A 132 -39.43 -21.32 -28.28
N ILE A 133 -39.94 -21.01 -27.08
CA ILE A 133 -41.35 -21.22 -26.74
C ILE A 133 -42.10 -20.03 -27.35
N PRO A 134 -42.72 -20.16 -28.53
CA PRO A 134 -43.58 -19.10 -29.04
C PRO A 134 -44.75 -19.02 -28.08
N GLN A 135 -45.29 -17.82 -27.92
CA GLN A 135 -46.45 -17.55 -27.10
C GLN A 135 -47.67 -18.38 -27.55
N PHE A 136 -47.78 -19.64 -27.11
CA PHE A 136 -49.02 -20.40 -27.10
C PHE A 136 -49.73 -20.11 -25.78
N LYS A 137 -50.17 -18.86 -25.61
CA LYS A 137 -51.28 -18.56 -24.71
C LYS A 137 -52.46 -18.17 -25.58
N LYS A 138 -53.47 -19.05 -25.52
CA LYS A 138 -54.86 -18.82 -25.91
C LYS A 138 -55.38 -17.49 -25.39
#